data_AF-A0A167LB70-F1
#
_entry.id   AF-A0A167LB70-F1
#
_cell.length_a   1.000
_cell.length_b   1.000
_cell.length_c   1.000
_cell.angle_alpha   90.00
_cell.angle_beta   90.00
_cell.angle_gamma   90.00
#
_symmetry.space_group_name_H-M   'P 1'
#
loop_
_entity.id
_entity.type
_entity.pdbx_description
1 polymer ?
#
loop_
_entity_poly.entity_id
_entity_poly.type
_entity_poly.pdbx_seq_one_letter_code
_entity_poly.pdbx_strand_id
1 'polypeptide(L)'
;MKKVLLSSLALTVLAACSSTSNMSVNEVKGAPTEVRIMVNQVASTEGQLLVYLHDNADSYYSDDNYSASSIKYFHRMVVQPSIPATEVVLEGIPAGKYAISVVHDKDSDGTLDRMVFPFIGMPSEPYGLSNDAYSALSKGDFEDALVDIANQPQPIQINLATHLTKTFGG
;
A
#
# COMPACT_ATOMS: atom_id res chain seq x y z
N MET A 1 -11.95 -60.66 20.07
CA MET A 1 -12.49 -59.32 20.39
C MET A 1 -11.38 -58.28 20.21
N LYS A 2 -11.29 -57.61 19.04
CA LYS A 2 -10.36 -56.49 18.81
C LYS A 2 -11.20 -55.24 18.59
N LYS A 3 -11.08 -54.28 19.52
CA LYS A 3 -11.78 -52.98 19.44
C LYS A 3 -11.04 -52.12 18.44
N VAL A 4 -11.72 -51.73 17.35
CA VAL A 4 -11.25 -50.70 16.43
C VAL A 4 -11.70 -49.36 17.03
N LEU A 5 -10.73 -48.56 17.48
CA LEU A 5 -10.96 -47.17 17.87
C LEU A 5 -10.98 -46.32 16.60
N LEU A 6 -12.16 -45.85 16.22
CA LEU A 6 -12.34 -44.79 15.23
C LEU A 6 -11.82 -43.48 15.85
N SER A 7 -10.73 -42.96 15.30
CA SER A 7 -10.21 -41.64 15.64
C SER A 7 -10.93 -40.59 14.78
N SER A 8 -11.69 -39.72 15.43
CA SER A 8 -12.37 -38.59 14.79
C SER A 8 -11.35 -37.53 14.38
N LEU A 9 -11.26 -37.26 13.07
CA LEU A 9 -10.47 -36.18 12.52
C LEU A 9 -11.21 -34.85 12.74
N ALA A 10 -10.81 -34.09 13.77
CA ALA A 10 -11.29 -32.74 13.97
C ALA A 10 -10.59 -31.82 12.97
N LEU A 11 -11.31 -31.38 11.94
CA LEU A 11 -10.85 -30.39 10.97
C LEU A 11 -10.94 -29.01 11.62
N THR A 12 -9.86 -28.54 12.23
CA THR A 12 -9.73 -27.15 12.69
C THR A 12 -9.63 -26.23 11.48
N VAL A 13 -10.71 -25.53 11.17
CA VAL A 13 -10.69 -24.37 10.27
C VAL A 13 -9.92 -23.26 10.99
N LEU A 14 -8.64 -23.10 10.67
CA LEU A 14 -7.84 -21.97 11.13
C LEU A 14 -8.32 -20.75 10.34
N ALA A 15 -9.23 -19.98 10.91
CA ALA A 15 -9.48 -18.62 10.44
C ALA A 15 -8.19 -17.83 10.67
N ALA A 16 -7.45 -17.54 9.60
CA ALA A 16 -6.31 -16.64 9.64
C ALA A 16 -6.82 -15.23 9.96
N CYS A 17 -6.93 -14.91 11.25
CA CYS A 17 -6.97 -13.52 11.68
C CYS A 17 -5.59 -12.96 11.39
N SER A 18 -5.41 -12.34 10.22
CA SER A 18 -4.27 -11.46 9.95
C SER A 18 -4.33 -10.32 10.97
N SER A 19 -3.67 -10.54 12.10
CA SER A 19 -3.59 -9.56 13.17
C SER A 19 -2.63 -8.50 12.68
N THR A 20 -3.13 -7.31 12.32
CA THR A 20 -2.30 -6.21 11.83
C THR A 20 -1.33 -5.78 12.94
N SER A 21 -0.04 -6.04 12.74
CA SER A 21 0.98 -5.69 13.72
C SER A 21 1.26 -4.19 13.67
N ASN A 22 1.31 -3.55 14.85
CA ASN A 22 1.72 -2.15 15.00
C ASN A 22 3.25 -2.01 15.19
N MET A 23 4.00 -3.11 15.11
CA MET A 23 5.45 -3.10 15.27
C MET A 23 6.13 -2.82 13.94
N SER A 24 7.08 -1.89 13.94
CA SER A 24 7.94 -1.62 12.79
C SER A 24 8.72 -2.88 12.39
N VAL A 25 8.84 -3.12 11.08
CA VAL A 25 9.75 -4.15 10.53
C VAL A 25 11.22 -3.74 10.62
N ASN A 26 11.49 -2.47 10.94
CA ASN A 26 12.84 -1.93 11.09
C ASN A 26 13.25 -1.92 12.57
N GLU A 27 13.81 -3.03 13.04
CA GLU A 27 14.23 -3.18 14.45
C GLU A 27 15.37 -2.22 14.84
N VAL A 28 16.21 -1.86 13.88
CA VAL A 28 17.33 -0.93 14.06
C VAL A 28 17.14 0.27 13.14
N LYS A 29 17.26 1.47 13.70
CA LYS A 29 17.21 2.71 12.92
C LYS A 29 18.43 2.80 12.02
N GLY A 30 18.25 2.68 10.71
CA GLY A 30 19.30 2.90 9.72
C GLY A 30 19.73 4.37 9.62
N ALA A 31 20.84 4.60 8.92
CA ALA A 31 21.30 5.95 8.62
C ALA A 31 20.26 6.70 7.76
N PRO A 32 20.04 8.01 7.97
CA PRO A 32 19.15 8.79 7.12
C PRO A 32 19.64 8.78 5.66
N THR A 33 18.73 8.56 4.72
CA THR A 33 19.01 8.54 3.28
C THR A 33 17.94 9.28 2.49
N GLU A 34 18.24 9.56 1.22
CA GLU A 34 17.30 10.03 0.23
C GLU A 34 16.56 8.85 -0.41
N VAL A 35 15.26 9.03 -0.67
CA VAL A 35 14.40 8.06 -1.37
C VAL A 35 13.86 8.73 -2.62
N ARG A 36 14.16 8.17 -3.78
CA ARG A 36 13.60 8.61 -5.06
C ARG A 36 12.49 7.66 -5.48
N ILE A 37 11.33 8.21 -5.75
CA ILE A 37 10.16 7.49 -6.24
C ILE A 37 9.76 8.09 -7.58
N MET A 38 9.55 7.24 -8.57
CA MET A 38 8.99 7.62 -9.85
C MET A 38 7.56 7.11 -9.93
N VAL A 39 6.60 8.03 -9.89
CA VAL A 39 5.18 7.71 -10.02
C VAL A 39 4.80 7.76 -11.49
N ASN A 40 4.49 6.61 -12.08
CA ASN A 40 4.16 6.45 -13.49
C ASN A 40 2.66 6.40 -13.72
N GLN A 41 2.26 6.52 -14.99
CA GLN A 41 0.86 6.45 -15.44
C GLN A 41 -0.02 7.53 -14.82
N VAL A 42 0.59 8.70 -14.54
CA VAL A 42 -0.14 9.88 -14.11
C VAL A 42 -0.93 10.41 -15.31
N ALA A 43 -2.25 10.32 -15.23
CA ALA A 43 -3.15 10.64 -16.34
C ALA A 43 -3.74 12.07 -16.29
N SER A 44 -3.59 12.76 -15.15
CA SER A 44 -4.07 14.14 -14.96
C SER A 44 -3.12 14.91 -14.04
N THR A 45 -3.04 16.23 -14.20
CA THR A 45 -2.33 17.12 -13.27
C THR A 45 -3.28 17.74 -12.23
N GLU A 46 -4.57 17.41 -12.28
CA GLU A 46 -5.57 17.85 -11.31
C GLU A 46 -5.30 17.24 -9.93
N GLY A 47 -5.63 18.01 -8.89
CA GLY A 47 -5.48 17.61 -7.50
C GLY A 47 -4.02 17.40 -7.09
N GLN A 48 -3.79 16.34 -6.32
CA GLN A 48 -2.52 16.05 -5.66
C GLN A 48 -2.22 14.54 -5.65
N LEU A 49 -0.93 14.18 -5.60
CA LEU A 49 -0.52 12.83 -5.23
C LEU A 49 -0.20 12.79 -3.74
N LEU A 50 -0.80 11.83 -3.04
CA LEU A 50 -0.52 11.51 -1.66
C LEU A 50 0.41 10.31 -1.62
N VAL A 51 1.64 10.51 -1.13
CA VAL A 51 2.68 9.47 -1.04
C VAL A 51 2.85 9.08 0.42
N TYR A 52 2.65 7.80 0.73
CA TYR A 52 2.77 7.25 2.07
C TYR A 52 3.85 6.18 2.15
N LEU A 53 4.66 6.24 3.21
CA LEU A 53 5.56 5.17 3.62
C LEU A 53 4.99 4.48 4.86
N HIS A 54 5.05 3.16 4.85
CA HIS A 54 4.57 2.29 5.93
C HIS A 54 5.70 1.39 6.37
N ASP A 55 5.98 1.37 7.67
CA ASP A 55 6.98 0.49 8.27
C ASP A 55 6.36 -0.67 9.05
N ASN A 56 5.03 -0.75 9.09
CA ASN A 56 4.28 -1.80 9.76
C ASN A 56 2.92 -2.05 9.08
N ALA A 57 2.40 -3.26 9.26
CA ALA A 57 1.16 -3.71 8.64
C ALA A 57 -0.05 -2.88 9.07
N ASP A 58 -0.16 -2.51 10.35
CA ASP A 58 -1.27 -1.69 10.84
C ASP A 58 -1.36 -0.33 10.13
N SER A 59 -0.22 0.32 9.89
CA SER A 59 -0.20 1.55 9.09
C SER A 59 -0.54 1.31 7.63
N TYR A 60 -0.09 0.19 7.05
CA TYR A 60 -0.30 -0.15 5.64
C TYR A 60 -1.78 -0.36 5.30
N TYR A 61 -2.55 -0.95 6.22
CA TYR A 61 -3.99 -1.21 6.10
C TYR A 61 -4.88 -0.16 6.76
N SER A 62 -4.30 0.92 7.30
CA SER A 62 -5.05 1.93 8.06
C SER A 62 -6.03 2.75 7.21
N ASP A 63 -5.83 2.77 5.89
CA ASP A 63 -6.72 3.40 4.92
C ASP A 63 -7.95 2.53 4.58
N ASP A 64 -8.07 1.31 5.12
CA ASP A 64 -9.25 0.46 4.92
C ASP A 64 -10.55 1.08 5.48
N ASN A 65 -10.48 2.04 6.41
CA ASN A 65 -11.64 2.69 7.04
C ASN A 65 -11.71 4.22 6.83
N TYR A 66 -12.32 4.63 5.69
CA TYR A 66 -13.16 5.81 5.41
C TYR A 66 -13.02 7.14 6.19
N SER A 67 -11.85 7.55 6.64
CA SER A 67 -11.57 8.96 6.95
C SER A 67 -10.07 9.24 6.85
N ALA A 68 -9.69 10.32 6.16
CA ALA A 68 -8.32 10.82 6.13
C ALA A 68 -7.71 11.01 7.53
N SER A 69 -8.56 11.25 8.54
CA SER A 69 -8.13 11.45 9.92
C SER A 69 -7.62 10.18 10.63
N SER A 70 -7.86 8.99 10.09
CA SER A 70 -7.43 7.71 10.68
C SER A 70 -6.29 7.02 9.93
N ILE A 71 -5.84 7.58 8.80
CA ILE A 71 -4.71 7.03 8.05
C ILE A 71 -3.44 7.18 8.88
N LYS A 72 -2.82 6.05 9.18
CA LYS A 72 -1.53 5.95 9.85
C LYS A 72 -0.45 5.79 8.79
N TYR A 73 0.70 6.39 9.05
CA TYR A 73 1.86 6.32 8.17
C TYR A 73 3.13 6.54 8.98
N PHE A 74 4.24 6.01 8.47
CA PHE A 74 5.56 6.38 8.96
C PHE A 74 5.95 7.77 8.44
N HIS A 75 5.68 8.02 7.14
CA HIS A 75 5.93 9.30 6.50
C HIS A 75 4.85 9.57 5.44
N ARG A 76 4.50 10.85 5.25
CA ARG A 76 3.55 11.31 4.22
C ARG A 76 4.12 12.52 3.51
N MET A 77 4.01 12.53 2.18
CA MET A 77 4.28 13.70 1.36
C MET A 77 3.13 13.95 0.38
N VAL A 78 2.85 15.23 0.13
CA VAL A 78 1.88 15.68 -0.87
C VAL A 78 2.66 16.33 -2.00
N VAL A 79 2.42 15.92 -3.24
CA VAL A 79 3.11 16.48 -4.42
C VAL A 79 2.12 16.84 -5.51
N GLN A 80 2.46 17.88 -6.30
CA GLN A 80 1.70 18.21 -7.51
C GLN A 80 1.95 17.15 -8.58
N PRO A 81 0.92 16.56 -9.21
CA PRO A 81 1.13 15.58 -10.26
C PRO A 81 1.66 16.23 -11.54
N SER A 82 2.56 15.53 -12.21
CA SER A 82 3.08 15.80 -13.56
C SER A 82 2.85 14.59 -14.47
N ILE A 83 2.56 14.84 -15.74
CA ILE A 83 2.29 13.82 -16.77
C ILE A 83 3.55 13.63 -17.64
N PRO A 84 3.86 12.39 -18.08
CA PRO A 84 3.18 11.13 -17.75
C PRO A 84 3.64 10.50 -16.44
N ALA A 85 4.63 11.11 -15.79
CA ALA A 85 5.22 10.64 -14.56
C ALA A 85 5.63 11.81 -13.66
N THR A 86 5.63 11.56 -12.34
CA THR A 86 6.02 12.51 -11.30
C THR A 86 7.19 11.96 -10.51
N GLU A 87 8.28 12.72 -10.44
CA GLU A 87 9.41 12.41 -9.56
C GLU A 87 9.14 12.95 -8.15
N VAL A 88 9.43 12.12 -7.16
CA VAL A 88 9.17 12.36 -5.74
C VAL A 88 10.44 12.05 -4.98
N VAL A 89 10.95 13.01 -4.21
CA VAL A 89 12.18 12.89 -3.43
C VAL A 89 11.88 13.09 -1.95
N LEU A 90 12.17 12.07 -1.14
CA LEU A 90 12.04 12.12 0.32
C LEU A 90 13.44 12.17 0.94
N GLU A 91 13.69 13.14 1.79
CA GLU A 91 14.98 13.27 2.49
C GLU A 91 14.90 12.78 3.94
N GLY A 92 16.01 12.27 4.46
CA GLY A 92 16.15 11.93 5.87
C GLY A 92 15.37 10.70 6.33
N ILE A 93 14.92 9.86 5.39
CA ILE A 93 14.25 8.60 5.71
C ILE A 93 15.31 7.62 6.24
N PRO A 94 15.14 7.02 7.43
CA PRO A 94 16.06 6.00 7.91
C PRO A 94 16.14 4.84 6.92
N ALA A 95 17.35 4.41 6.58
CA ALA A 95 17.55 3.22 5.78
C ALA A 95 16.86 2.00 6.44
N GLY A 96 16.10 1.24 5.64
CA GLY A 96 15.27 0.15 6.13
C GLY A 96 14.30 -0.36 5.06
N LYS A 97 13.38 -1.24 5.47
CA LYS A 97 12.30 -1.78 4.63
C LYS A 97 11.02 -0.99 4.86
N TYR A 98 10.35 -0.63 3.78
CA TYR A 98 9.09 0.12 3.81
C TYR A 98 8.17 -0.36 2.71
N ALA A 99 6.86 -0.33 2.94
CA ALA A 99 5.87 -0.36 1.87
C ALA A 99 5.52 1.08 1.48
N ILE A 100 5.33 1.33 0.18
CA ILE A 100 5.01 2.64 -0.38
C ILE A 100 3.64 2.53 -1.03
N SER A 101 2.75 3.47 -0.69
CA SER A 101 1.47 3.63 -1.38
C SER A 101 1.32 5.05 -1.91
N VAL A 102 0.78 5.17 -3.13
CA VAL A 102 0.52 6.45 -3.78
C VAL A 102 -0.93 6.49 -4.22
N VAL A 103 -1.60 7.59 -3.88
CA VAL A 103 -2.99 7.87 -4.26
C VAL A 103 -3.03 9.14 -5.07
N HIS A 104 -3.74 9.13 -6.21
CA HIS A 104 -4.03 10.34 -6.96
C HIS A 104 -5.39 10.90 -6.54
N ASP A 105 -5.33 11.75 -5.52
CA ASP A 105 -6.46 12.50 -4.95
C ASP A 105 -6.77 13.70 -5.86
N LYS A 106 -7.78 13.54 -6.73
CA LYS A 106 -8.07 14.51 -7.80
C LYS A 106 -8.84 15.72 -7.30
N ASP A 107 -9.67 15.57 -6.27
CA ASP A 107 -10.49 16.66 -5.74
C ASP A 107 -9.83 17.39 -4.55
N SER A 108 -8.67 16.88 -4.10
CA SER A 108 -7.83 17.44 -3.04
C SER A 108 -8.46 17.44 -1.66
N ASP A 109 -9.40 16.53 -1.40
CA ASP A 109 -10.04 16.41 -0.10
C ASP A 109 -9.16 15.68 0.94
N GLY A 110 -8.04 15.08 0.48
CA GLY A 110 -7.06 14.38 1.30
C GLY A 110 -7.47 12.96 1.69
N THR A 111 -8.60 12.46 1.16
CA THR A 111 -9.12 11.12 1.37
C THR A 111 -8.85 10.24 0.14
N LEU A 112 -8.97 8.91 0.32
CA LEU A 112 -8.99 7.99 -0.81
C LEU A 112 -10.45 7.81 -1.21
N ASP A 113 -10.83 8.40 -2.33
CA ASP A 113 -12.18 8.34 -2.81
C ASP A 113 -12.52 6.91 -3.26
N ARG A 114 -13.70 6.41 -2.85
CA ARG A 114 -14.14 5.04 -3.13
C ARG A 114 -15.44 5.03 -3.91
N MET A 115 -15.51 4.19 -4.93
CA MET A 115 -16.69 3.94 -5.75
C MET A 115 -17.88 3.52 -4.88
N VAL A 116 -19.05 4.05 -5.22
CA VAL A 116 -20.35 3.56 -4.74
C VAL A 116 -21.03 2.81 -5.90
N PHE A 117 -21.87 1.81 -5.58
CA PHE A 117 -22.58 0.85 -6.44
C PHE A 117 -22.26 0.86 -7.96
N PRO A 118 -21.82 -0.27 -8.57
CA PRO A 118 -21.85 -1.64 -8.05
C PRO A 118 -20.59 -2.07 -7.28
N PHE A 119 -19.59 -1.20 -7.16
CA PHE A 119 -18.26 -1.51 -6.62
C PHE A 119 -18.01 -0.86 -5.24
N ILE A 120 -19.01 -0.95 -4.34
CA ILE A 120 -19.00 -0.26 -3.04
C ILE A 120 -17.67 -0.52 -2.31
N GLY A 121 -16.88 0.55 -2.14
CA GLY A 121 -15.65 0.55 -1.37
C GLY A 121 -14.35 0.29 -2.12
N MET A 122 -14.40 0.09 -3.44
CA MET A 122 -13.19 0.06 -4.26
C MET A 122 -12.69 1.48 -4.51
N PRO A 123 -11.37 1.74 -4.53
CA PRO A 123 -10.85 3.05 -4.90
C PRO A 123 -11.35 3.47 -6.30
N SER A 124 -12.05 4.61 -6.39
CA SER A 124 -12.40 5.25 -7.68
C SER A 124 -11.20 5.94 -8.30
N GLU A 125 -10.25 6.31 -7.46
CA GLU A 125 -9.06 7.05 -7.85
C GLU A 125 -7.89 6.13 -8.22
N PRO A 126 -7.02 6.57 -9.15
CA PRO A 126 -5.79 5.84 -9.46
C PRO A 126 -4.91 5.70 -8.22
N TYR A 127 -4.41 4.49 -7.96
CA TYR A 127 -3.48 4.22 -6.89
C TYR A 127 -2.38 3.25 -7.31
N GLY A 128 -1.24 3.36 -6.66
CA GLY A 128 -0.07 2.52 -6.88
C GLY A 128 0.52 2.04 -5.57
N LEU A 129 1.16 0.87 -5.61
CA LEU A 129 1.81 0.24 -4.47
C LEU A 129 3.21 -0.19 -4.90
N SER A 130 4.18 -0.15 -3.99
CA SER A 130 5.51 -0.69 -4.26
C SER A 130 5.44 -2.17 -4.59
N ASN A 131 6.37 -2.61 -5.44
CA ASN A 131 6.40 -3.95 -6.07
C ASN A 131 5.13 -4.29 -6.86
N ASP A 132 4.30 -3.31 -7.21
CA ASP A 132 2.98 -3.51 -7.81
C ASP A 132 2.13 -4.52 -7.01
N ALA A 133 2.32 -4.54 -5.68
CA ALA A 133 1.57 -5.43 -4.79
C ALA A 133 0.06 -5.22 -5.03
N TYR A 134 -0.65 -6.30 -5.30
CA TYR A 134 -2.07 -6.23 -5.63
C TYR A 134 -2.75 -7.56 -5.31
N SER A 135 -3.95 -7.44 -4.72
CA SER A 135 -4.89 -8.54 -4.58
C SER A 135 -6.25 -8.09 -5.12
N ALA A 136 -7.01 -9.01 -5.72
CA ALA A 136 -8.35 -8.71 -6.21
C ALA A 136 -9.33 -8.31 -5.09
N LEU A 137 -9.04 -8.69 -3.84
CA LEU A 137 -9.91 -8.49 -2.69
C LEU A 137 -9.37 -7.48 -1.66
N SER A 138 -8.14 -6.98 -1.82
CA SER A 138 -7.49 -6.07 -0.86
C SER A 138 -6.34 -5.27 -1.49
N LYS A 139 -5.70 -4.42 -0.67
CA LYS A 139 -4.46 -3.70 -1.00
C LYS A 139 -3.22 -4.62 -1.20
N GLY A 140 -3.39 -5.95 -1.25
CA GLY A 140 -2.28 -6.92 -1.26
C GLY A 140 -1.67 -7.12 0.12
N ASP A 141 -0.72 -8.05 0.23
CA ASP A 141 -0.04 -8.33 1.49
C ASP A 141 1.06 -7.28 1.75
N PHE A 142 1.19 -6.82 3.00
CA PHE A 142 2.17 -5.79 3.38
C PHE A 142 3.60 -6.25 3.08
N GLU A 143 3.88 -7.52 3.32
CA GLU A 143 5.17 -8.16 3.08
C GLU A 143 5.56 -8.12 1.60
N ASP A 144 4.59 -8.26 0.69
CA ASP A 144 4.82 -8.21 -0.76
C ASP A 144 5.11 -6.79 -1.23
N ALA A 145 4.60 -5.77 -0.51
CA ALA A 145 4.85 -4.37 -0.81
C ALA A 145 6.20 -3.85 -0.28
N LEU A 146 6.95 -4.62 0.52
CA LEU A 146 8.20 -4.13 1.12
C LEU A 146 9.32 -3.92 0.10
N VAL A 147 9.93 -2.74 0.15
CA VAL A 147 11.13 -2.35 -0.59
C VAL A 147 12.24 -1.90 0.36
N ASP A 148 13.49 -2.20 0.02
CA ASP A 148 14.68 -1.81 0.81
C ASP A 148 15.20 -0.45 0.34
N ILE A 149 15.12 0.57 1.19
CA ILE A 149 15.47 1.96 0.85
C ILE A 149 16.98 2.22 0.97
N ALA A 150 17.76 1.33 1.59
CA ALA A 150 19.18 1.56 1.84
C ALA A 150 20.08 1.46 0.59
N ASN A 151 19.60 0.78 -0.47
CA ASN A 151 20.43 0.36 -1.61
C ASN A 151 19.71 0.50 -2.96
N GLN A 152 19.12 1.67 -3.24
CA GLN A 152 18.40 1.90 -4.50
C GLN A 152 19.25 2.71 -5.50
N PRO A 153 19.89 2.07 -6.51
CA PRO A 153 20.60 2.78 -7.57
C PRO A 153 19.66 3.46 -8.57
N GLN A 154 18.38 3.10 -8.57
CA GLN A 154 17.33 3.61 -9.44
C GLN A 154 16.13 4.05 -8.60
N PRO A 155 15.31 5.00 -9.07
CA PRO A 155 14.08 5.37 -8.40
C PRO A 155 13.13 4.17 -8.26
N ILE A 156 12.49 4.06 -7.10
CA ILE A 156 11.44 3.07 -6.86
C ILE A 156 10.26 3.42 -7.75
N GLN A 157 9.84 2.47 -8.58
CA GLN A 157 8.75 2.67 -9.54
C GLN A 157 7.42 2.40 -8.85
N ILE A 158 6.46 3.31 -9.03
CA ILE A 158 5.07 3.13 -8.59
C ILE A 158 4.16 3.36 -9.78
N ASN A 159 3.39 2.35 -10.17
CA ASN A 159 2.50 2.44 -11.32
C ASN A 159 1.07 2.74 -10.85
N LEU A 160 0.52 3.88 -11.27
CA LEU A 160 -0.86 4.22 -10.96
C LEU A 160 -1.82 3.48 -11.87
N ALA A 161 -2.80 2.83 -11.27
CA ALA A 161 -3.92 2.26 -12.01
C ALA A 161 -5.19 2.31 -11.15
N THR A 162 -6.34 2.38 -11.81
CA THR A 162 -7.62 2.21 -11.15
C THR A 162 -7.82 0.75 -10.78
N HIS A 163 -8.68 0.46 -9.80
CA HIS A 163 -9.00 -0.92 -9.46
C HIS A 163 -9.52 -1.70 -10.69
N LEU A 164 -10.39 -1.10 -11.50
CA LEU A 164 -10.93 -1.73 -12.72
C LEU A 164 -9.84 -2.12 -13.72
N THR A 165 -8.88 -1.24 -13.99
CA THR A 165 -7.76 -1.54 -14.90
C THR A 165 -6.85 -2.64 -14.34
N LYS A 166 -6.69 -2.73 -13.01
CA LYS A 166 -5.93 -3.82 -12.37
C LYS A 166 -6.67 -5.16 -12.43
N THR A 167 -7.98 -5.15 -12.27
CA THR A 167 -8.81 -6.37 -12.22
C THR A 167 -9.09 -6.97 -13.61
N PHE A 168 -9.37 -6.13 -14.61
CA PHE A 168 -9.88 -6.60 -15.91
C PHE A 168 -8.91 -6.41 -17.08
N GLY A 169 -7.75 -5.79 -16.83
CA GLY A 169 -6.83 -5.38 -17.89
C GLY A 169 -7.35 -4.16 -18.65
N GLY A 170 -6.44 -3.28 -19.06
CA GLY A 170 -6.72 -2.17 -19.98
C GLY A 170 -6.63 -2.60 -21.43
#